data_AF-A0A9E1K7T6-F1
#
_entry.id   AF-A0A9E1K7T6-F1
#
_cell.length_a   1.000
_cell.length_b   1.000
_cell.length_c   1.000
_cell.angle_alpha   90.00
_cell.angle_beta   90.00
_cell.angle_gamma   90.00
#
_symmetry.space_group_name_H-M   'P 1'
#
loop_
_entity.id
_entity.type
_entity.pdbx_description
1 polymer ?
#
loop_
_entity_poly.entity_id
_entity_poly.type
_entity_poly.pdbx_seq_one_letter_code
_entity_poly.pdbx_strand_id
1 'polypeptide(L)'
;KSKIRRILGPFLAIAGLFYTYHSHLDGCPREIIFLAWALLPPTWLIIEYWLLFDRNEESSRDFETFKHSHSLARNLWVGFLVFLVAYYSGIFFEGGEIE
;
A
#
# COMPACT_ATOMS: atom_id res chain seq x y z
N LYS A 1 22.10 2.89 0.96
CA LYS A 1 20.77 2.97 1.63
C LYS A 1 19.64 3.39 0.67
N SER A 2 19.78 4.45 -0.13
CA SER A 2 18.76 4.90 -1.13
C SER A 2 18.35 3.86 -2.20
N LYS A 3 19.30 3.08 -2.77
CA LYS A 3 18.96 2.02 -3.76
C LYS A 3 18.05 0.91 -3.20
N ILE A 4 18.21 0.56 -1.93
CA ILE A 4 17.43 -0.48 -1.27
C ILE A 4 16.01 0.03 -1.03
N ARG A 5 15.86 1.27 -0.52
CA ARG A 5 14.58 2.00 -0.41
C ARG A 5 13.74 1.93 -1.68
N ARG A 6 14.37 2.24 -2.81
CA ARG A 6 13.70 2.35 -4.12
C ARG A 6 13.15 1.03 -4.65
N ILE A 7 13.70 -0.10 -4.21
CA ILE A 7 13.32 -1.44 -4.69
C ILE A 7 12.38 -2.12 -3.69
N LEU A 8 12.57 -1.89 -2.39
CA LEU A 8 11.88 -2.60 -1.33
C LEU A 8 10.39 -2.25 -1.26
N GLY A 9 10.02 -0.98 -1.48
CA GLY A 9 8.61 -0.55 -1.55
C GLY A 9 7.83 -1.23 -2.67
N PRO A 10 8.25 -1.12 -3.95
CA PRO A 10 7.61 -1.81 -5.06
C PRO A 10 7.59 -3.34 -4.90
N PHE A 11 8.67 -3.92 -4.36
CA PHE A 11 8.73 -5.35 -4.11
C PHE A 11 7.67 -5.81 -3.09
N LEU A 12 7.51 -5.08 -1.98
CA LEU A 12 6.48 -5.38 -0.99
C LEU A 12 5.07 -5.20 -1.55
N ALA A 13 4.84 -4.20 -2.40
CA ALA A 13 3.57 -4.05 -3.08
C ALA A 13 3.24 -5.24 -3.98
N ILE A 14 4.21 -5.71 -4.79
CA ILE A 14 4.05 -6.89 -5.65
C ILE A 14 3.81 -8.15 -4.81
N ALA A 15 4.60 -8.35 -3.75
CA ALA A 15 4.43 -9.48 -2.85
C ALA A 15 3.05 -9.47 -2.16
N GLY A 16 2.58 -8.29 -1.74
CA GLY A 16 1.25 -8.09 -1.17
C GLY A 16 0.14 -8.43 -2.17
N LEU A 17 0.27 -8.01 -3.43
CA LEU A 17 -0.69 -8.34 -4.49
C LEU A 17 -0.72 -9.86 -4.77
N PHE A 18 0.45 -10.50 -4.83
CA PHE A 18 0.54 -11.95 -5.00
C PHE A 18 -0.08 -12.70 -3.83
N TYR A 19 0.19 -12.26 -2.59
CA TYR A 19 -0.45 -12.81 -1.39
C TYR A 19 -1.98 -12.65 -1.43
N THR A 20 -2.47 -11.49 -1.90
CA THR A 20 -3.90 -11.22 -2.03
C THR A 20 -4.55 -12.17 -3.04
N TYR A 21 -3.91 -12.36 -4.20
CA TYR A 21 -4.37 -13.28 -5.24
C TYR A 21 -4.40 -14.73 -4.75
N HIS A 22 -3.33 -15.19 -4.09
CA HIS A 22 -3.25 -16.54 -3.54
C HIS A 22 -4.29 -16.76 -2.43
N SER A 23 -4.45 -15.79 -1.52
CA SER A 23 -5.43 -15.84 -0.44
C SER A 23 -6.86 -15.85 -0.95
N HIS A 24 -7.12 -15.18 -2.08
CA HIS A 24 -8.41 -15.22 -2.75
C HIS A 24 -8.72 -16.61 -3.31
N LEU A 25 -7.72 -17.31 -3.88
CA LEU A 25 -7.87 -18.67 -4.38
C LEU A 25 -8.07 -19.71 -3.27
N ASP A 26 -7.41 -19.54 -2.12
CA ASP A 26 -7.52 -20.44 -0.96
C ASP A 26 -8.80 -20.22 -0.11
N GLY A 27 -9.62 -19.23 -0.45
CA GLY A 27 -10.84 -18.90 0.30
C GLY A 27 -10.57 -18.22 1.64
N CYS A 28 -9.43 -17.53 1.78
CA CYS A 28 -9.09 -16.78 2.99
C CYS A 28 -10.14 -15.69 3.27
N PRO A 29 -10.52 -15.45 4.54
CA PRO A 29 -11.43 -14.37 4.90
C PRO A 29 -10.87 -13.00 4.46
N ARG A 30 -11.68 -12.32 3.66
CA ARG A 30 -11.44 -10.98 3.08
C ARG A 30 -11.05 -9.95 4.14
N GLU A 31 -11.51 -10.11 5.38
CA GLU A 31 -11.16 -9.27 6.53
C GLU A 31 -9.65 -9.30 6.83
N ILE A 32 -8.99 -10.44 6.64
CA ILE A 32 -7.54 -10.59 6.84
C ILE A 32 -6.77 -9.86 5.73
N ILE A 33 -7.25 -9.97 4.49
CA ILE A 33 -6.69 -9.24 3.35
C ILE A 33 -6.80 -7.73 3.59
N PHE A 34 -7.94 -7.26 4.08
CA PHE A 34 -8.14 -5.86 4.46
C PHE A 34 -7.21 -5.41 5.58
N LEU A 35 -7.11 -6.19 6.66
CA LEU A 35 -6.22 -5.87 7.78
C LEU A 35 -4.76 -5.81 7.35
N ALA A 36 -4.33 -6.75 6.50
CA ALA A 36 -2.97 -6.74 5.94
C ALA A 36 -2.72 -5.46 5.14
N TRP A 37 -3.62 -5.09 4.22
CA TRP A 37 -3.48 -3.86 3.44
C TRP A 37 -3.71 -2.58 4.25
N ALA A 38 -4.42 -2.63 5.37
CA ALA A 38 -4.64 -1.49 6.24
C ALA A 38 -3.43 -1.21 7.15
N LEU A 39 -2.71 -2.25 7.61
CA LEU A 39 -1.63 -2.12 8.58
C LEU A 39 -0.24 -2.09 7.94
N LEU A 40 -0.03 -2.86 6.88
CA LEU A 40 1.28 -3.08 6.29
C LEU A 40 1.83 -1.80 5.60
N PRO A 41 1.02 -1.03 4.83
CA PRO A 41 1.49 0.21 4.21
C PRO A 41 1.78 1.34 5.20
N PRO A 42 0.95 1.62 6.23
CA PRO A 42 1.30 2.60 7.27
C PRO A 42 2.55 2.21 8.05
N THR A 43 2.69 0.93 8.39
CA THR A 43 3.88 0.43 9.07
C THR A 43 5.13 0.61 8.21
N TRP A 44 5.03 0.31 6.91
CA TRP A 44 6.10 0.50 5.95
C TRP A 44 6.55 1.98 5.85
N LEU A 45 5.58 2.89 5.75
CA LEU A 45 5.81 4.34 5.69
C LEU A 45 6.54 4.86 6.95
N ILE A 46 6.19 4.35 8.13
CA ILE A 46 6.85 4.69 9.40
C ILE A 46 8.29 4.16 9.43
N ILE A 47 8.50 2.90 9.03
CA ILE A 47 9.84 2.29 8.96
C ILE A 47 10.73 3.06 7.97
N GLU A 48 10.17 3.45 6.83
CA GLU A 48 10.91 4.22 5.82
C GLU A 48 11.32 5.61 6.33
N TYR A 49 10.46 6.29 7.10
CA TYR A 49 10.81 7.55 7.75
C TYR A 49 11.87 7.39 8.86
N TRP A 50 11.75 6.36 9.71
CA TRP A 50 12.63 6.20 10.88
C TRP A 50 14.00 5.58 10.55
N LEU A 51 14.02 4.56 9.70
CA LEU A 51 15.19 3.71 9.49
C LEU A 51 16.03 4.11 8.29
N LEU A 52 15.42 4.79 7.31
CA LEU A 52 16.05 5.03 6.02
C LEU A 52 16.32 6.51 5.74
N PHE A 53 15.62 7.43 6.41
CA PHE A 53 15.88 8.87 6.34
C PHE A 53 16.84 9.28 7.46
N ASP A 54 18.12 9.43 7.14
CA ASP A 54 19.13 9.89 8.09
C ASP A 54 19.21 11.41 8.03
N ARG A 55 18.55 12.08 8.99
CA ARG A 55 18.43 13.55 9.03
C ARG A 55 19.79 14.27 9.15
N ASN A 56 20.85 13.55 9.51
CA ASN A 56 22.21 14.08 9.61
C ASN A 56 23.03 13.95 8.30
N GLU A 57 22.58 13.14 7.35
CA GLU A 57 23.35 12.82 6.12
C GLU A 57 22.64 13.31 4.84
N GLU A 58 21.30 13.47 4.84
CA GLU A 58 20.51 13.88 3.66
C GLU A 58 20.22 15.41 3.62
N SER A 59 20.39 16.01 2.44
CA SER A 59 20.17 17.45 2.17
C SER A 59 18.70 17.84 2.31
N SER A 60 18.42 19.12 2.63
CA SER A 60 17.07 19.68 2.70
C SER A 60 16.26 19.47 1.40
N ARG A 61 16.93 19.36 0.25
CA ARG A 61 16.28 19.08 -1.05
C ARG A 61 15.83 17.62 -1.19
N ASP A 62 16.56 16.69 -0.60
CA ASP A 62 16.21 15.27 -0.62
C ASP A 62 15.04 14.98 0.34
N PHE A 63 14.93 15.76 1.43
CA PHE A 63 13.79 15.73 2.33
C PHE A 63 12.47 16.15 1.65
N GLU A 64 12.47 17.24 0.88
CA GLU A 64 11.25 17.68 0.17
C GLU A 64 10.81 16.66 -0.89
N THR A 65 11.77 16.07 -1.60
CA THR A 65 11.49 14.98 -2.56
C THR A 65 10.92 13.75 -1.85
N PHE A 66 11.47 13.39 -0.70
CA PHE A 66 10.97 12.29 0.13
C PHE A 66 9.53 12.55 0.61
N LYS A 67 9.24 13.75 1.11
CA LYS A 67 7.91 14.15 1.57
C LYS A 67 6.88 14.09 0.43
N HIS A 68 7.25 14.53 -0.77
CA HIS A 68 6.41 14.40 -1.95
C HIS A 68 6.11 12.94 -2.30
N SER A 69 7.13 12.09 -2.32
CA SER A 69 6.97 10.64 -2.57
C SER A 69 6.07 9.97 -1.53
N HIS A 70 6.22 10.35 -0.25
CA HIS A 70 5.43 9.82 0.85
C HIS A 70 3.95 10.23 0.75
N SER A 71 3.68 11.48 0.35
CA SER A 71 2.32 11.96 0.10
C SER A 71 1.66 11.24 -1.08
N LEU A 72 2.41 11.03 -2.17
CA LEU A 72 1.95 10.28 -3.33
C LEU A 72 1.62 8.82 -2.96
N ALA A 73 2.50 8.15 -2.24
CA ALA A 73 2.32 6.78 -1.80
C ALA A 73 1.07 6.62 -0.92
N ARG A 74 0.87 7.56 0.03
CA ARG A 74 -0.34 7.58 0.86
C ARG A 74 -1.61 7.75 0.03
N ASN A 75 -1.62 8.68 -0.93
CA ASN A 75 -2.80 8.92 -1.76
C ASN A 75 -3.12 7.70 -2.64
N LEU A 76 -2.10 7.07 -3.23
CA LEU A 76 -2.26 5.84 -4.02
C LEU A 76 -2.80 4.70 -3.15
N TRP A 77 -2.27 4.54 -1.94
CA TRP A 77 -2.70 3.52 -0.99
C TRP A 77 -4.15 3.70 -0.56
N VAL A 78 -4.56 4.93 -0.22
CA VAL A 78 -5.96 5.22 0.13
C VAL A 78 -6.88 4.91 -1.06
N GLY A 79 -6.49 5.27 -2.28
CA GLY A 79 -7.23 4.91 -3.49
C GLY A 79 -7.35 3.39 -3.67
N PHE A 80 -6.27 2.65 -3.43
CA PHE A 80 -6.26 1.19 -3.49
C PHE A 80 -7.16 0.55 -2.41
N LEU A 81 -7.17 1.08 -1.18
CA LEU A 81 -8.09 0.61 -0.14
C LEU A 81 -9.55 0.86 -0.52
N VAL A 82 -9.87 2.04 -1.05
CA VAL A 82 -11.22 2.35 -1.55
C VAL A 82 -11.62 1.39 -2.68
N PHE A 83 -10.70 1.11 -3.60
CA PHE A 83 -10.92 0.12 -4.66
C PHE A 83 -11.19 -1.27 -4.08
N LEU A 84 -10.40 -1.74 -3.11
CA LEU A 84 -10.64 -3.02 -2.44
C LEU A 84 -12.01 -3.06 -1.76
N VAL A 85 -12.39 -1.98 -1.04
CA VAL A 85 -13.71 -1.88 -0.40
C VAL A 85 -14.80 -2.01 -1.44
N ALA A 86 -14.74 -1.23 -2.53
CA ALA A 86 -15.73 -1.27 -3.59
C ALA A 86 -15.78 -2.64 -4.31
N TYR A 87 -14.62 -3.28 -4.52
CA TYR A 87 -14.52 -4.59 -5.15
C TYR A 87 -15.15 -5.70 -4.29
N TYR A 88 -14.86 -5.73 -2.98
CA TYR A 88 -15.37 -6.75 -2.07
C TYR A 88 -16.78 -6.50 -1.54
N SER A 89 -17.24 -5.25 -1.51
CA SER A 89 -18.61 -4.90 -1.11
C SER A 89 -19.63 -5.15 -2.22
N GLY A 90 -19.19 -5.49 -3.44
CA GLY A 90 -20.10 -5.73 -4.55
C GLY A 90 -20.74 -4.47 -5.14
N ILE A 91 -20.37 -3.27 -4.66
CA ILE A 91 -20.88 -1.98 -5.18
C ILE A 91 -20.65 -1.83 -6.69
N PHE A 92 -19.60 -2.47 -7.23
CA PHE A 92 -19.35 -2.51 -8.68
C PHE A 92 -20.27 -3.46 -9.47
N PHE A 93 -20.95 -4.40 -8.81
CA PHE A 93 -21.80 -5.43 -9.42
C PHE A 93 -23.29 -5.23 -9.13
N GLU A 94 -23.67 -4.30 -8.26
CA GLU A 94 -25.05 -3.99 -7.89
C GLU A 94 -25.70 -3.01 -8.90
N GLY A 95 -25.65 -3.39 -10.17
CA GLY A 95 -26.28 -2.72 -11.30
C GLY A 95 -26.93 -3.71 -12.26
N GLY A 96 -27.38 -4.86 -11.74
CA GLY A 96 -27.81 -6.01 -12.53
C GLY A 96 -29.02 -6.78 -11.98
N GLU A 97 -29.89 -6.15 -11.19
CA GLU A 97 -31.26 -6.64 -10.99
C GLU A 97 -32.24 -5.51 -11.28
N ILE A 98 -32.70 -5.45 -12.54
CA ILE A 98 -34.03 -4.95 -12.88
C ILE A 98 -34.73 -6.12 -13.54
N GLU A 99 -35.67 -6.70 -12.79
CA GLU A 99 -36.80 -7.58 -13.19
C GLU A 99 -36.56 -8.71 -14.22
#